data_AF-A0A965USM7-F1
#
_entry.id   AF-A0A965USM7-F1
#
_cell.length_a   1.000
_cell.length_b   1.000
_cell.length_c   1.000
_cell.angle_alpha   90.00
_cell.angle_beta   90.00
_cell.angle_gamma   90.00
#
_symmetry.space_group_name_H-M   'P 1'
#
loop_
_entity.id
_entity.type
_entity.pdbx_description
1 polymer ?
#
loop_
_entity_poly.entity_id
_entity_poly.type
_entity_poly.pdbx_seq_one_letter_code
_entity_poly.pdbx_strand_id
1 'polypeptide(L)' 'MGHKRYGSAYYQRVRKQVLQRDYNTCHYCGLEANTVDHLIPISKGGTDEATNMVAACTQCNSGKRDR' A
#
# COMPACT_ATOMS: atom_id res chain seq x y z
N MET A 1 -17.18 -12.48 0.24
CA MET A 1 -16.19 -13.20 -0.60
C MET A 1 -14.81 -12.60 -0.35
N GLY A 2 -13.87 -13.40 0.18
CA GLY A 2 -12.57 -12.93 0.67
C GLY A 2 -11.68 -12.32 -0.39
N HIS A 3 -10.97 -11.26 0.00
CA HIS A 3 -10.04 -10.46 -0.79
C HIS A 3 -8.87 -11.30 -1.37
N LYS A 4 -9.10 -12.04 -2.47
CA LYS A 4 -8.02 -12.76 -3.19
C LYS A 4 -6.90 -11.83 -3.67
N ARG A 5 -7.19 -10.54 -3.89
CA ARG A 5 -6.26 -9.54 -4.44
C ARG A 5 -5.00 -9.38 -3.59
N TYR A 6 -5.16 -9.15 -2.29
CA TYR A 6 -4.04 -8.98 -1.35
C TYR A 6 -3.28 -10.29 -1.06
N GLY A 7 -3.88 -11.44 -1.37
CA GLY A 7 -3.22 -12.74 -1.26
C GLY A 7 -2.43 -13.16 -2.50
N SER A 8 -2.50 -12.40 -3.60
CA SER A 8 -1.83 -12.78 -4.85
C SER A 8 -0.31 -12.67 -4.74
N ALA A 9 0.41 -13.61 -5.37
CA ALA A 9 1.88 -13.58 -5.45
C ALA A 9 2.40 -12.28 -6.10
N TYR A 10 1.64 -11.73 -7.05
CA TYR A 10 1.91 -10.42 -7.64
C TYR A 10 1.86 -9.32 -6.58
N TYR A 11 0.75 -9.17 -5.86
CA TYR A 11 0.61 -8.15 -4.82
C TYR A 11 1.70 -8.27 -3.75
N GLN A 12 2.01 -9.49 -3.30
CA GLN A 12 3.07 -9.69 -2.29
C GLN A 12 4.46 -9.26 -2.79
N ARG A 13 4.76 -9.50 -4.07
CA ARG A 13 5.99 -9.02 -4.70
C ARG A 13 6.03 -7.50 -4.76
N VAL A 14 4.97 -6.87 -5.25
CA VAL A 14 4.93 -5.41 -5.38
C VAL A 14 4.93 -4.73 -4.00
N ARG A 15 4.22 -5.28 -3.01
CA ARG A 15 4.26 -4.81 -1.61
C ARG A 15 5.70 -4.78 -1.09
N LYS A 16 6.45 -5.87 -1.26
CA LYS A 16 7.85 -5.94 -0.83
C LYS A 16 8.71 -4.91 -1.57
N GLN A 17 8.52 -4.77 -2.88
CA GLN A 17 9.24 -3.80 -3.70
C GLN A 17 8.99 -2.36 -3.23
N VAL A 18 7.75 -1.99 -2.94
CA VAL A 18 7.37 -0.64 -2.47
C VAL A 18 7.99 -0.34 -1.11
N LEU A 19 7.87 -1.27 -0.15
CA LEU A 19 8.49 -1.10 1.17
C LEU A 19 10.01 -0.95 1.08
N GLN A 20 10.66 -1.69 0.19
CA GLN A 20 12.11 -1.56 -0.05
C GLN A 20 12.48 -0.24 -0.72
N ARG A 21 11.72 0.18 -1.74
CA ARG A 21 11.92 1.46 -2.45
C ARG A 21 11.82 2.64 -1.49
N ASP A 22 10.84 2.61 -0.61
CA ASP A 22 10.53 3.71 0.30
C ASP A 22 11.30 3.60 1.62
N TYR A 23 12.30 2.71 1.71
CA TYR A 23 13.10 2.49 2.93
C TYR A 23 12.26 2.24 4.19
N ASN A 24 11.14 1.53 4.07
CA ASN A 24 10.16 1.35 5.13
C ASN A 24 9.77 2.67 5.81
N THR A 25 9.69 3.76 5.06
CA THR A 25 9.31 5.09 5.55
C THR A 25 7.91 5.42 5.06
N CYS A 26 7.03 5.78 5.99
CA CYS A 26 5.65 6.13 5.71
C CYS A 26 5.60 7.41 4.88
N HIS A 27 4.98 7.32 3.71
CA HIS A 27 4.79 8.45 2.81
C HIS A 27 4.04 9.62 3.46
N TYR A 28 3.13 9.33 4.40
CA TYR A 28 2.25 10.32 5.01
C TYR A 28 2.87 11.04 6.22
N CYS A 29 3.55 10.32 7.10
CA CYS A 29 4.04 10.88 8.36
C CYS A 29 5.57 10.80 8.56
N GLY A 30 6.29 10.13 7.65
CA GLY A 30 7.74 9.95 7.74
C GLY A 30 8.20 8.95 8.80
N LEU A 31 7.30 8.33 9.56
CA LEU A 31 7.63 7.27 10.52
C LEU A 31 7.78 5.91 9.85
N GLU A 32 8.16 4.87 10.58
CA GLU A 32 8.31 3.52 10.05
C GLU A 32 6.99 2.98 9.43
N ALA A 33 7.10 2.40 8.24
CA ALA A 33 6.02 1.78 7.49
C ALA A 33 6.17 0.27 7.43
N ASN A 34 5.05 -0.41 7.67
CA ASN A 34 4.94 -1.87 7.65
C ASN A 34 3.80 -2.35 6.72
N THR A 35 3.06 -1.41 6.12
CA THR A 35 2.01 -1.69 5.13
C THR A 35 2.25 -0.88 3.86
N VAL A 36 1.44 -1.17 2.84
CA VAL A 36 1.37 -0.34 1.63
C VAL A 36 -0.04 0.17 1.48
N ASP A 37 -0.17 1.35 0.88
CA ASP A 37 -1.44 1.99 0.56
C ASP A 37 -1.49 2.36 -0.92
N HIS A 38 -2.70 2.36 -1.49
CA HIS A 38 -2.94 2.78 -2.86
C HIS A 38 -3.18 4.28 -2.91
N LEU A 39 -2.42 5.01 -3.74
CA LEU A 39 -2.60 6.44 -3.95
C LEU A 39 -3.98 6.73 -4.55
N ILE A 40 -4.31 6.06 -5.66
CA ILE A 40 -5.66 6.00 -6.22
C ILE A 40 -6.37 4.80 -5.61
N PRO A 41 -7.48 5.00 -4.86
CA PRO A 41 -8.24 3.90 -4.28
C PRO A 41 -8.71 2.89 -5.34
N ILE A 42 -8.78 1.62 -4.95
CA ILE A 42 -9.25 0.54 -5.84
C ILE A 42 -10.67 0.83 -6.35
N SER A 43 -11.54 1.39 -5.50
CA SER A 43 -12.91 1.78 -5.85
C SER A 43 -12.96 2.86 -6.96
N LYS A 44 -11.88 3.63 -7.14
CA LYS A 44 -11.71 4.65 -8.17
C LYS A 44 -10.84 4.18 -9.35
N GLY A 45 -10.57 2.88 -9.45
CA GLY A 45 -9.78 2.29 -10.55
C GLY A 45 -8.29 2.14 -10.28
N GLY A 46 -7.84 2.26 -9.03
CA GLY A 46 -6.44 2.06 -8.65
C GLY A 46 -5.88 0.68 -8.98
N THR A 47 -4.66 0.65 -9.53
CA THR A 47 -3.91 -0.58 -9.86
C THR A 47 -3.04 -1.05 -8.69
N ASP A 48 -2.65 -2.33 -8.70
CA ASP A 48 -1.66 -2.90 -7.77
C ASP A 48 -0.21 -2.68 -8.24
N GLU A 49 0.01 -1.73 -9.13
CA GLU A 49 1.34 -1.42 -9.64
C GLU A 49 2.12 -0.61 -8.59
N ALA A 50 3.45 -0.78 -8.57
CA ALA A 50 4.32 -0.08 -7.64
C ALA A 50 4.20 1.45 -7.76
N THR A 51 3.83 1.96 -8.94
CA THR A 51 3.62 3.38 -9.24
C THR A 51 2.39 3.96 -8.53
N ASN A 52 1.37 3.14 -8.27
CA ASN A 52 0.15 3.54 -7.55
C ASN A 52 0.19 3.17 -6.06
N MET A 53 1.31 2.63 -5.56
CA MET A 53 1.44 2.20 -4.17
C MET A 53 2.59 2.89 -3.46
N VAL A 54 2.37 3.20 -2.18
CA VAL A 54 3.34 3.84 -1.29
C VAL A 54 3.43 3.09 0.03
N ALA A 55 4.60 3.14 0.66
CA ALA A 55 4.75 2.63 2.02
C ALA A 55 3.95 3.49 3.01
N ALA A 56 3.20 2.83 3.89
CA ALA A 56 2.37 3.47 4.91
C ALA A 56 2.47 2.74 6.24
N CYS A 57 2.47 3.48 7.35
CA CYS A 57 2.29 2.88 8.66
C CYS A 57 0.82 2.49 8.87
N THR A 58 0.57 1.47 9.71
CA THR A 58 -0.79 1.02 10.03
C THR A 58 -1.72 2.17 10.46
N GLN A 59 -1.19 3.16 11.21
CA GLN A 59 -1.98 4.30 11.68
C GLN A 59 -2.46 5.20 10.54
N CYS A 60 -1.57 5.61 9.63
CA CYS A 60 -1.94 6.43 8.48
C CYS A 60 -2.84 5.65 7.51
N ASN A 61 -2.50 4.39 7.25
CA ASN A 61 -3.26 3.55 6.33
C ASN A 61 -4.70 3.31 6.83
N SER A 62 -4.86 2.94 8.11
CA SER A 62 -6.19 2.77 8.72
C SER A 62 -6.98 4.08 8.88
N GLY A 63 -6.30 5.22 9.03
CA GLY A 63 -6.92 6.54 9.03
C GLY A 63 -7.46 6.99 7.66
N LYS A 64 -7.05 6.32 6.58
CA LYS A 64 -7.43 6.68 5.21
C LYS A 64 -8.76 6.07 4.75
N ARG A 65 -9.45 5.28 5.59
CA ARG A 65 -10.74 4.58 5.32
C ARG A 65 -11.58 5.28 4.23
N ASP A 66 -11.43 4.78 3.01
CA ASP A 66 -12.16 5.09 1.77
C ASP A 66 -12.18 6.55 1.27
N ARG A 67 -11.12 7.35 1.49
CA ARG A 67 -10.92 8.63 0.78
C ARG A 67 -10.11 8.48 -0.51
#